data_AF-A0A426VVG1-F1
#
_entry.id   AF-A0A426VVG1-F1
#
_cell.length_a   1.000
_cell.length_b   1.000
_cell.length_c   1.000
_cell.angle_alpha   90.00
_cell.angle_beta   90.00
_cell.angle_gamma   90.00
#
_symmetry.space_group_name_H-M   'P 1'
#
loop_
_entity.id
_entity.type
_entity.pdbx_description
1 polymer ?
#
loop_
_entity_poly.entity_id
_entity_poly.type
_entity_poly.pdbx_seq_one_letter_code
_entity_poly.pdbx_strand_id
1 'polypeptide(L)'
;MYKFKVKVPLELEYRSNFDEHNFSHKNELEFEFSSSYSEFNYSLHGKAGEYTLLIDNIIAENENACIEKVKSFSNSLLPLASLIIQSRNSNQHYTHLKLDYLISNVNIEQQVRIDVQEQSQQQNGQVINLSDQMMIKEDIQITTSTQIDFSNLNIFFSHYNDKVFQYVLEGYYRSLSATDPATKFYNAFTIIEFMETYFRNDIETSHLLEKDEMEKVVTCLKENISINAERIVNRVKSTLLNATLESRHEKLIMILNNIFMIENIKCGIVNRPIDTDFVKQIIKIRNSLFHGKTFSEDEQQNIRERGLELICLIQNILFNWREMEEK
;
A
#
# COMPACT_ATOMS: atom_id res chain seq x y z
N MET A 1 8.27 -8.88 34.33
CA MET A 1 8.45 -8.51 32.92
C MET A 1 9.18 -9.66 32.23
N TYR A 2 8.91 -9.93 30.96
CA TYR A 2 9.50 -11.04 30.22
C TYR A 2 10.07 -10.53 28.90
N LYS A 3 11.08 -11.24 28.41
CA LYS A 3 11.70 -11.09 27.09
C LYS A 3 11.28 -12.26 26.23
N PHE A 4 10.73 -11.96 25.05
CA PHE A 4 10.18 -12.95 24.14
C PHE A 4 10.94 -13.00 22.81
N LYS A 5 10.93 -14.18 22.19
CA LYS A 5 11.24 -14.42 20.79
C LYS A 5 10.01 -15.01 20.12
N VAL A 6 9.61 -14.43 18.99
CA VAL A 6 8.38 -14.80 18.30
C VAL A 6 8.66 -15.08 16.83
N LYS A 7 8.12 -16.20 16.34
CA LYS A 7 8.06 -16.56 14.93
C LYS A 7 6.65 -16.31 14.40
N VAL A 8 6.56 -15.54 13.33
CA VAL A 8 5.33 -15.23 12.61
C VAL A 8 5.43 -15.88 11.22
N PRO A 9 4.77 -17.03 10.99
CA PRO A 9 4.62 -17.58 9.66
C PRO A 9 3.86 -16.60 8.77
N LEU A 10 4.37 -16.36 7.56
CA LEU A 10 3.78 -15.45 6.59
C LEU A 10 3.23 -16.25 5.40
N GLU A 11 2.16 -15.72 4.82
CA GLU A 11 1.55 -16.22 3.60
C GLU A 11 1.78 -15.22 2.47
N LEU A 12 2.23 -15.69 1.32
CA LEU A 12 2.31 -14.87 0.12
C LEU A 12 1.03 -15.07 -0.69
N GLU A 13 0.14 -14.07 -0.66
CA GLU A 13 -1.07 -14.07 -1.46
C GLU A 13 -0.74 -13.76 -2.92
N TYR A 14 -1.29 -14.57 -3.83
CA TYR A 14 -1.25 -14.35 -5.28
C TYR A 14 -2.67 -14.02 -5.75
N ARG A 15 -2.92 -12.75 -6.08
CA ARG A 15 -4.22 -12.33 -6.62
C ARG A 15 -4.07 -12.12 -8.12
N SER A 16 -4.53 -13.10 -8.90
CA SER A 16 -4.69 -12.94 -10.35
C SER A 16 -5.88 -12.02 -10.61
N ASN A 17 -5.67 -11.07 -11.51
CA ASN A 17 -6.73 -10.20 -11.98
C ASN A 17 -7.39 -10.75 -13.24
N PHE A 18 -7.19 -12.01 -13.64
CA PHE A 18 -7.82 -12.63 -14.81
C PHE A 18 -8.33 -14.04 -14.47
N ASP A 19 -9.49 -14.39 -15.02
CA ASP A 19 -10.27 -15.60 -14.67
C ASP A 19 -9.58 -16.91 -15.13
N GLU A 20 -8.59 -16.81 -16.01
CA GLU A 20 -7.72 -17.90 -16.39
C GLU A 20 -6.28 -17.42 -16.41
N HIS A 21 -5.35 -18.17 -15.81
CA HIS A 21 -3.99 -18.28 -16.35
C HIS A 21 -3.42 -19.68 -16.16
N ASN A 22 -2.97 -20.22 -17.29
CA ASN A 22 -2.27 -21.47 -17.45
C ASN A 22 -0.75 -21.18 -17.41
N PHE A 23 -0.24 -20.82 -16.24
CA PHE A 23 1.19 -20.85 -15.97
C PHE A 23 1.39 -21.49 -14.59
N SER A 24 1.82 -22.74 -14.60
CA SER A 24 2.19 -23.55 -13.43
C SER A 24 3.46 -23.06 -12.73
N HIS A 25 3.85 -21.80 -12.92
CA HIS A 25 5.05 -21.23 -12.32
C HIS A 25 4.72 -20.78 -10.89
N LYS A 26 5.08 -21.62 -9.92
CA LYS A 26 5.32 -21.16 -8.54
C LYS A 26 6.48 -20.16 -8.61
N ASN A 27 6.17 -18.87 -8.71
CA ASN A 27 7.17 -17.81 -8.56
C ASN A 27 7.56 -17.77 -7.09
N GLU A 28 8.67 -18.40 -6.73
CA GLU A 28 9.15 -18.34 -5.35
C GLU A 28 9.91 -17.03 -5.14
N LEU A 29 9.60 -16.33 -4.05
CA LEU A 29 10.35 -15.14 -3.67
C LEU A 29 11.47 -15.56 -2.71
N GLU A 30 12.66 -15.07 -2.98
CA GLU A 30 13.81 -15.25 -2.10
C GLU A 30 14.22 -13.92 -1.50
N PHE A 31 14.28 -13.85 -0.17
CA PHE A 31 14.77 -12.69 0.54
C PHE A 31 15.26 -13.05 1.94
N GLU A 32 16.27 -12.32 2.39
CA GLU A 32 16.77 -12.34 3.74
C GLU A 32 17.10 -10.91 4.13
N PHE A 33 16.44 -10.44 5.19
CA PHE A 33 16.61 -9.08 5.68
C PHE A 33 16.58 -9.09 7.20
N SER A 34 17.47 -8.34 7.85
CA SER A 34 17.49 -8.19 9.30
C SER A 34 17.71 -6.73 9.65
N SER A 35 16.96 -6.24 10.64
CA SER A 35 17.06 -4.87 11.11
C SER A 35 16.59 -4.79 12.57
N SER A 36 16.65 -3.59 13.14
CA SER A 36 16.14 -3.27 14.48
C SER A 36 15.04 -2.23 14.36
N TYR A 37 13.96 -2.39 15.11
CA TYR A 37 12.89 -1.40 15.21
C TYR A 37 12.59 -1.15 16.69
N SER A 38 12.74 0.11 17.12
CA SER A 38 12.64 0.47 18.53
C SER A 38 13.60 -0.39 19.38
N GLU A 39 13.09 -1.11 20.39
CA GLU A 39 13.88 -1.93 21.31
C GLU A 39 14.05 -3.41 20.88
N PHE A 40 13.47 -3.82 19.75
CA PHE A 40 13.52 -5.22 19.29
C PHE A 40 14.20 -5.38 17.93
N ASN A 41 14.76 -6.56 17.72
CA ASN A 41 15.35 -6.95 16.44
C ASN A 41 14.34 -7.78 15.65
N TYR A 42 14.38 -7.71 14.33
CA TYR A 42 13.55 -8.55 13.50
C TYR A 42 14.30 -9.00 12.25
N SER A 43 13.86 -10.12 11.71
CA SER A 43 14.36 -10.62 10.44
C SER A 43 13.23 -11.20 9.59
N LEU A 44 13.23 -10.84 8.32
CA LEU A 44 12.27 -11.27 7.32
C LEU A 44 12.98 -12.26 6.38
N HIS A 45 12.42 -13.46 6.25
CA HIS A 45 13.00 -14.56 5.49
C HIS A 45 11.98 -15.15 4.52
N GLY A 46 12.40 -15.39 3.29
CA GLY A 46 11.62 -16.04 2.24
C GLY A 46 12.52 -16.98 1.46
N LYS A 47 12.21 -18.28 1.46
CA LYS A 47 12.96 -19.27 0.68
C LYS A 47 12.10 -20.51 0.41
N ALA A 48 12.18 -21.04 -0.81
CA ALA A 48 11.48 -22.27 -1.20
C ALA A 48 9.96 -22.26 -0.91
N GLY A 49 9.32 -21.08 -1.02
CA GLY A 49 7.89 -20.90 -0.73
C GLY A 49 7.52 -20.83 0.75
N GLU A 50 8.50 -20.88 1.67
CA GLU A 50 8.29 -20.62 3.09
C GLU A 50 8.68 -19.18 3.42
N TYR A 51 7.75 -18.43 4.02
CA TYR A 51 7.94 -17.03 4.39
C TYR A 51 7.76 -16.87 5.90
N THR A 52 8.66 -16.14 6.55
CA THR A 52 8.67 -16.01 8.01
C THR A 52 9.19 -14.64 8.42
N LEU A 53 8.54 -14.05 9.43
CA LEU A 53 9.06 -12.94 10.21
C LEU A 53 9.46 -13.46 11.60
N LEU A 54 10.72 -13.27 11.97
CA LEU A 54 11.21 -13.50 13.32
C LEU A 54 11.36 -12.16 14.03
N ILE A 55 10.90 -12.07 15.27
CA ILE A 55 11.03 -10.89 16.11
C ILE A 55 11.65 -11.31 17.44
N ASP A 56 12.81 -10.74 17.73
CA ASP A 56 13.64 -11.03 18.88
C ASP A 56 13.65 -9.86 19.85
N ASN A 57 13.82 -10.15 21.15
CA ASN A 57 13.96 -9.17 22.22
C ASN A 57 12.68 -8.36 22.52
N ILE A 58 11.49 -8.92 22.31
CA ILE A 58 10.25 -8.23 22.69
C ILE A 58 10.10 -8.22 24.21
N ILE A 59 10.06 -7.05 24.83
CA ILE A 59 9.86 -6.91 26.27
C ILE A 59 8.36 -6.70 26.55
N ALA A 60 7.72 -7.60 27.29
CA ALA A 60 6.29 -7.48 27.65
C ALA A 60 5.97 -8.08 29.03
N GLU A 61 4.81 -7.72 29.59
CA GLU A 61 4.39 -8.20 30.92
C GLU A 61 3.92 -9.67 30.91
N ASN A 62 3.34 -10.11 29.80
CA ASN A 62 2.77 -11.43 29.58
C ASN A 62 2.69 -11.72 28.08
N GLU A 63 2.30 -12.94 27.72
CA GLU A 63 2.15 -13.37 26.32
C GLU A 63 1.15 -12.51 25.53
N ASN A 64 0.00 -12.17 26.10
CA ASN A 64 -0.99 -11.34 25.41
C ASN A 64 -0.43 -9.96 25.03
N ALA A 65 0.27 -9.30 25.96
CA ALA A 65 0.94 -8.04 25.70
C ALA A 65 2.06 -8.17 24.66
N CYS A 66 2.76 -9.32 24.62
CA CYS A 66 3.72 -9.63 23.57
C CYS A 66 3.04 -9.76 22.20
N ILE A 67 1.94 -10.51 22.11
CA ILE A 67 1.20 -10.72 20.88
C ILE A 67 0.63 -9.41 20.33
N GLU A 68 0.13 -8.50 21.17
CA GLU A 68 -0.31 -7.18 20.71
C GLU A 68 0.83 -6.33 20.15
N LYS A 69 2.04 -6.40 20.73
CA LYS A 69 3.23 -5.75 20.15
C LYS A 69 3.61 -6.35 18.80
N VAL A 70 3.59 -7.69 18.69
CA VAL A 70 3.85 -8.41 17.43
C VAL A 70 2.83 -7.98 16.37
N LYS A 71 1.53 -7.98 16.72
CA LYS A 71 0.45 -7.59 15.82
C LYS A 71 0.61 -6.16 15.33
N SER A 72 0.87 -5.22 16.24
CA SER A 72 1.12 -3.82 15.90
C SER A 72 2.29 -3.70 14.93
N PHE A 73 3.40 -4.38 15.20
CA PHE A 73 4.58 -4.31 14.35
C PHE A 73 4.37 -4.98 12.98
N SER A 74 3.78 -6.18 12.93
CA SER A 74 3.47 -6.88 11.68
C SER A 74 2.51 -6.06 10.81
N ASN A 75 1.51 -5.42 11.39
CA ASN A 75 0.58 -4.56 10.65
C ASN A 75 1.26 -3.32 10.04
N SER A 76 2.41 -2.90 10.57
CA SER A 76 3.23 -1.84 10.01
C SER A 76 4.22 -2.35 8.96
N LEU A 77 4.86 -3.48 9.24
CA LEU A 77 5.90 -4.07 8.41
C LEU A 77 5.34 -4.66 7.10
N LEU A 78 4.25 -5.42 7.16
CA LEU A 78 3.77 -6.20 6.01
C LEU A 78 3.28 -5.34 4.84
N PRO A 79 2.59 -4.21 5.05
CA PRO A 79 2.28 -3.28 3.95
C PRO A 79 3.52 -2.74 3.25
N LEU A 80 4.55 -2.36 4.02
CA LEU A 80 5.83 -1.89 3.47
C LEU A 80 6.56 -3.00 2.71
N ALA A 81 6.60 -4.20 3.28
CA ALA A 81 7.24 -5.34 2.64
C ALA A 81 6.53 -5.72 1.34
N SER A 82 5.19 -5.67 1.33
CA SER A 82 4.37 -5.94 0.15
C SER A 82 4.56 -4.88 -0.94
N LEU A 83 4.74 -3.61 -0.58
CA LEU A 83 5.09 -2.55 -1.52
C LEU A 83 6.41 -2.86 -2.25
N ILE A 84 7.45 -3.27 -1.51
CA ILE A 84 8.75 -3.64 -2.09
C ILE A 84 8.61 -4.86 -3.00
N ILE A 85 7.98 -5.94 -2.50
CA ILE A 85 7.77 -7.17 -3.28
C ILE A 85 7.01 -6.89 -4.57
N GLN A 86 5.88 -6.19 -4.47
CA GLN A 86 5.04 -5.92 -5.63
C GLN A 86 5.75 -5.01 -6.64
N SER A 87 6.59 -4.07 -6.18
CA SER A 87 7.37 -3.21 -7.08
C SER A 87 8.40 -3.96 -7.94
N ARG A 88 8.82 -5.14 -7.49
CA ARG A 88 9.78 -6.00 -8.21
C ARG A 88 9.10 -7.10 -9.03
N ASN A 89 7.79 -7.25 -8.91
CA ASN A 89 7.03 -8.24 -9.66
C ASN A 89 6.88 -7.81 -11.12
N SER A 90 7.54 -8.54 -12.03
CA SER A 90 7.44 -8.31 -13.48
C SER A 90 6.02 -8.46 -14.02
N ASN A 91 5.21 -9.29 -13.37
CA ASN A 91 3.83 -9.59 -13.74
C ASN A 91 2.81 -8.73 -13.00
N GLN A 92 3.19 -7.54 -12.50
CA GLN A 92 2.30 -6.62 -11.79
C GLN A 92 1.03 -6.20 -12.58
N HIS A 93 1.01 -6.38 -13.89
CA HIS A 93 -0.13 -6.15 -14.78
C HIS A 93 -1.13 -7.32 -14.82
N TYR A 94 -0.79 -8.46 -14.19
CA TYR A 94 -1.63 -9.65 -14.12
C TYR A 94 -1.85 -10.11 -12.68
N THR A 95 -0.78 -10.16 -11.89
CA THR A 95 -0.77 -10.73 -10.55
C THR A 95 -0.29 -9.70 -9.54
N HIS A 96 -1.00 -9.59 -8.43
CA HIS A 96 -0.55 -8.82 -7.28
C HIS A 96 -0.10 -9.76 -6.17
N LEU A 97 1.04 -9.42 -5.59
CA LEU A 97 1.70 -10.14 -4.51
C LEU A 97 1.58 -9.34 -3.23
N LYS A 98 1.23 -10.03 -2.14
CA LYS A 98 1.12 -9.41 -0.82
C LYS A 98 1.51 -10.42 0.25
N LEU A 99 2.29 -9.98 1.24
CA LEU A 99 2.51 -10.78 2.44
C LEU A 99 1.38 -10.55 3.42
N ASP A 100 0.82 -11.62 3.97
CA ASP A 100 -0.15 -11.58 5.06
C ASP A 100 0.22 -12.60 6.15
N TYR A 101 -0.52 -12.60 7.25
CA TYR A 101 -0.33 -13.56 8.33
C TYR A 101 -1.63 -13.84 9.08
N LEU A 102 -1.74 -15.05 9.60
CA LEU A 102 -2.80 -15.42 10.53
C LEU A 102 -2.27 -15.32 11.95
N ILE A 103 -2.91 -14.48 12.76
CA ILE A 103 -2.52 -14.27 14.17
C ILE A 103 -2.51 -15.58 14.97
N SER A 104 -3.38 -16.54 14.62
CA SER A 104 -3.44 -17.87 15.22
C SER A 104 -2.20 -18.73 14.99
N ASN A 105 -1.40 -18.40 13.97
CA ASN A 105 -0.22 -19.16 13.59
C ASN A 105 1.07 -18.58 14.20
N VAL A 106 0.95 -17.46 14.93
CA VAL A 106 2.08 -16.84 15.63
C VAL A 106 2.55 -17.75 16.76
N ASN A 107 3.85 -18.04 16.78
CA ASN A 107 4.46 -18.95 17.73
C ASN A 107 5.49 -18.21 18.61
N ILE A 108 5.33 -18.32 19.93
CA ILE A 108 6.32 -17.82 20.89
C ILE A 108 7.39 -18.91 21.05
N GLU A 109 8.57 -18.68 20.47
CA GLU A 109 9.67 -19.66 20.53
C GLU A 109 10.39 -19.63 21.88
N GLN A 110 10.48 -18.46 22.51
CA GLN A 110 11.16 -18.30 23.80
C GLN A 110 10.46 -17.25 24.66
N GLN A 111 10.45 -17.50 25.97
CA GLN A 111 9.99 -16.58 27.01
C GLN A 111 10.95 -16.66 28.19
N VAL A 112 11.61 -15.54 28.51
CA VAL A 112 12.57 -15.45 29.60
C VAL A 112 12.12 -14.35 30.56
N ARG A 113 11.98 -14.66 31.85
CA ARG A 113 11.64 -13.65 32.86
C ARG A 113 12.83 -12.71 33.07
N ILE A 114 12.57 -11.40 33.02
CA ILE A 114 13.56 -10.36 33.30
C ILE A 114 13.65 -10.22 34.81
N ASP A 115 14.48 -11.06 35.43
CA ASP A 115 15.08 -10.82 36.73
C ASP A 115 16.60 -10.83 36.49
N VAL A 116 17.32 -9.81 36.98
CA VAL A 116 18.76 -9.68 36.75
C VAL A 116 19.48 -10.86 37.40
N GLN A 117 19.89 -11.82 36.57
CA GLN A 117 21.12 -12.59 36.73
C GLN A 117 21.43 -13.33 35.42
N GLU A 118 22.53 -12.91 34.80
CA GLU A 118 23.25 -13.70 33.81
C GLU A 118 23.69 -15.02 34.44
N GLN A 119 23.55 -16.13 33.71
CA GLN A 119 24.58 -17.15 33.60
C GLN A 119 24.29 -18.11 32.45
N SER A 120 25.24 -18.15 31.53
CA SER A 120 25.43 -19.13 30.49
C SER A 120 25.76 -20.51 31.09
N GLN A 121 25.15 -21.56 30.53
CA GLN A 121 25.72 -22.91 30.59
C GLN A 121 25.56 -23.61 29.25
N GLN A 122 26.72 -23.83 28.60
CA GLN A 122 26.92 -24.87 27.60
C GLN A 122 26.86 -26.23 28.30
N GLN A 123 26.15 -27.21 27.73
CA GLN A 123 26.55 -28.61 27.85
C GLN A 123 26.32 -29.37 26.55
N ASN A 124 27.40 -30.08 26.19
CA ASN A 124 27.53 -31.04 25.10
C ASN A 124 26.64 -32.26 25.31
N GLY A 125 26.12 -32.79 24.20
CA GLY A 125 25.49 -34.10 24.14
C GLY A 125 25.29 -34.52 22.67
N GLN A 126 26.38 -34.91 22.01
CA GLN A 126 26.34 -35.47 20.67
C GLN A 126 25.71 -36.87 20.71
N VAL A 127 24.58 -37.05 20.04
CA VAL A 127 24.10 -38.36 19.59
C VAL A 127 23.90 -38.25 18.08
N ILE A 128 24.83 -38.83 17.33
CA ILE A 128 24.74 -38.98 15.87
C ILE A 128 24.15 -40.36 15.60
N ASN A 129 22.89 -40.40 15.17
CA ASN A 129 22.30 -41.58 14.53
C ASN A 129 22.24 -41.30 13.03
N LEU A 130 23.11 -41.95 12.27
CA LEU A 130 23.07 -41.98 10.81
C LEU A 130 22.31 -43.23 10.37
N SER A 131 21.12 -43.04 9.83
CA SER A 131 20.44 -44.05 9.02
C SER A 131 20.29 -43.48 7.62
N ASP A 132 21.04 -44.06 6.69
CA ASP A 132 21.08 -43.66 5.29
C ASP A 132 20.04 -44.49 4.51
N GLN A 133 19.08 -43.81 3.91
CA GLN A 133 18.21 -44.40 2.89
C GLN A 133 18.22 -43.45 1.70
N MET A 134 19.04 -43.80 0.71
CA MET A 134 19.12 -43.08 -0.55
C MET A 134 18.09 -43.66 -1.53
N MET A 135 17.00 -42.93 -1.73
CA MET A 135 16.04 -43.19 -2.81
C MET A 135 16.22 -42.06 -3.83
N ILE A 136 16.76 -42.38 -5.01
CA ILE A 136 16.88 -41.42 -6.11
C ILE A 136 15.56 -41.46 -6.87
N LYS A 137 14.82 -40.36 -6.79
CA LYS A 137 13.67 -40.08 -7.64
C LYS A 137 14.02 -38.83 -8.44
N GLU A 138 14.23 -39.00 -9.74
CA GLU A 138 14.48 -37.88 -10.65
C GLU A 138 13.15 -37.25 -11.05
N ASP A 139 12.77 -36.19 -10.35
CA ASP A 139 11.74 -35.26 -10.79
C ASP A 139 12.46 -33.96 -11.23
N ILE A 140 12.37 -33.59 -12.51
CA ILE A 140 12.89 -32.32 -13.00
C ILE A 140 11.84 -31.24 -12.72
N GLN A 141 12.06 -30.43 -11.69
CA GLN A 141 11.27 -29.26 -11.37
C GLN A 141 12.06 -28.00 -11.73
N ILE A 142 11.56 -27.21 -12.67
CA ILE A 142 12.10 -25.89 -12.99
C ILE A 142 11.44 -24.89 -12.05
N THR A 143 12.13 -24.51 -10.99
CA THR A 143 11.72 -23.43 -10.09
C THR A 143 12.39 -22.13 -10.53
N THR A 144 11.60 -21.09 -10.72
CA THR A 144 12.10 -19.72 -10.97
C THR A 144 11.99 -18.94 -9.67
N SER A 145 13.13 -18.52 -9.12
CA SER A 145 13.14 -17.68 -7.92
C SER A 145 13.53 -16.24 -8.26
N THR A 146 12.84 -15.30 -7.61
CA THR A 146 13.13 -13.86 -7.73
C THR A 146 13.71 -13.36 -6.41
N GLN A 147 14.91 -12.81 -6.47
CA GLN A 147 15.53 -12.18 -5.29
C GLN A 147 14.94 -10.79 -5.06
N ILE A 148 14.46 -10.55 -3.84
CA ILE A 148 13.88 -9.27 -3.43
C ILE A 148 14.85 -8.55 -2.49
N ASP A 149 15.22 -7.34 -2.87
CA ASP A 149 16.06 -6.47 -2.05
C ASP A 149 15.19 -5.57 -1.15
N PHE A 150 15.36 -5.71 0.17
CA PHE A 150 14.69 -4.93 1.20
C PHE A 150 15.54 -3.76 1.74
N SER A 151 16.64 -3.39 1.08
CA SER A 151 17.50 -2.27 1.46
C SER A 151 16.74 -0.96 1.74
N ASN A 152 15.70 -0.67 0.95
CA ASN A 152 14.87 0.53 1.10
C ASN A 152 13.82 0.44 2.23
N LEU A 153 13.66 -0.71 2.89
CA LEU A 153 12.62 -0.92 3.90
C LEU A 153 12.75 0.06 5.07
N ASN A 154 13.99 0.32 5.52
CA ASN A 154 14.26 1.26 6.61
C ASN A 154 13.89 2.71 6.22
N ILE A 155 14.05 3.09 4.94
CA ILE A 155 13.64 4.41 4.43
C ILE A 155 12.11 4.52 4.48
N PHE A 156 11.38 3.51 4.03
CA PHE A 156 9.92 3.57 4.14
C PHE A 156 9.42 3.55 5.58
N PHE A 157 10.16 2.89 6.49
CA PHE A 157 9.86 2.93 7.92
C PHE A 157 10.03 4.31 8.52
N SER A 158 10.95 5.15 8.04
CA SER A 158 11.08 6.53 8.57
C SER A 158 9.82 7.36 8.26
N HIS A 159 9.21 7.13 7.10
CA HIS A 159 7.93 7.76 6.73
C HIS A 159 6.72 7.16 7.44
N TYR A 160 6.86 6.02 8.12
CA TYR A 160 5.73 5.37 8.77
C TYR A 160 5.14 6.20 9.92
N ASN A 161 5.81 7.23 10.44
CA ASN A 161 5.20 8.14 11.42
C ASN A 161 4.22 9.15 10.80
N ASP A 162 4.28 9.36 9.48
CA ASP A 162 3.35 10.22 8.75
C ASP A 162 2.02 9.48 8.55
N LYS A 163 0.96 9.99 9.18
CA LYS A 163 -0.40 9.41 9.09
C LYS A 163 -0.96 9.43 7.66
N VAL A 164 -0.54 10.39 6.85
CA VAL A 164 -0.96 10.52 5.45
C VAL A 164 -0.32 9.41 4.64
N PHE A 165 0.99 9.21 4.82
CA PHE A 165 1.71 8.07 4.24
C PHE A 165 1.08 6.74 4.65
N GLN A 166 0.82 6.55 5.96
CA GLN A 166 0.16 5.34 6.46
C GLN A 166 -1.19 5.09 5.78
N TYR A 167 -2.03 6.12 5.64
CA TYR A 167 -3.33 6.00 5.01
C TYR A 167 -3.22 5.57 3.53
N VAL A 168 -2.29 6.18 2.78
CA VAL A 168 -2.04 5.84 1.38
C VAL A 168 -1.51 4.41 1.26
N LEU A 169 -0.58 4.01 2.12
CA LEU A 169 0.01 2.67 2.18
C LEU A 169 -1.02 1.60 2.53
N GLU A 170 -1.89 1.84 3.50
CA GLU A 170 -2.98 0.92 3.84
C GLU A 170 -3.97 0.76 2.69
N GLY A 171 -4.35 1.86 2.04
CA GLY A 171 -5.21 1.84 0.86
C GLY A 171 -4.59 1.03 -0.28
N TYR A 172 -3.29 1.23 -0.54
CA TYR A 172 -2.52 0.44 -1.50
C TYR A 172 -2.56 -1.05 -1.14
N TYR A 173 -2.23 -1.40 0.11
CA TYR A 173 -2.20 -2.77 0.60
C TYR A 173 -3.55 -3.47 0.47
N ARG A 174 -4.66 -2.78 0.78
CA ARG A 174 -6.04 -3.29 0.58
C ARG A 174 -6.38 -3.49 -0.90
N SER A 175 -5.87 -2.62 -1.79
CA SER A 175 -6.09 -2.72 -3.23
C SER A 175 -5.39 -3.94 -3.85
N LEU A 176 -4.28 -4.39 -3.26
CA LEU A 176 -3.63 -5.64 -3.68
C LEU A 176 -4.52 -6.87 -3.41
N SER A 177 -5.22 -6.92 -2.28
CA SER A 177 -6.06 -8.06 -1.88
C SER A 177 -7.41 -8.15 -2.61
N ALA A 178 -7.92 -7.07 -3.18
CA ALA A 178 -9.21 -7.09 -3.88
C ALA A 178 -9.15 -8.03 -5.11
N THR A 179 -10.17 -8.88 -5.30
CA THR A 179 -10.29 -9.77 -6.48
C THR A 179 -11.21 -9.18 -7.54
N ASP A 180 -12.30 -8.55 -7.13
CA ASP A 180 -13.23 -7.87 -8.02
C ASP A 180 -12.59 -6.59 -8.64
N PRO A 181 -12.55 -6.46 -9.99
CA PRO A 181 -11.94 -5.31 -10.66
C PRO A 181 -12.56 -3.97 -10.25
N ALA A 182 -13.88 -3.91 -10.04
CA ALA A 182 -14.57 -2.68 -9.67
C ALA A 182 -14.19 -2.24 -8.25
N THR A 183 -14.19 -3.17 -7.29
CA THR A 183 -13.76 -2.93 -5.91
C THR A 183 -12.28 -2.53 -5.85
N LYS A 184 -11.42 -3.19 -6.64
CA LYS A 184 -10.00 -2.86 -6.75
C LYS A 184 -9.79 -1.45 -7.28
N PHE A 185 -10.44 -1.11 -8.38
CA PHE A 185 -10.41 0.24 -8.94
C PHE A 185 -10.91 1.26 -7.93
N TYR A 186 -12.02 0.98 -7.24
CA TYR A 186 -12.60 1.88 -6.25
C TYR A 186 -11.65 2.16 -5.08
N ASN A 187 -11.04 1.12 -4.52
CA ASN A 187 -10.06 1.25 -3.43
C ASN A 187 -8.85 2.08 -3.88
N ALA A 188 -8.33 1.80 -5.08
CA ALA A 188 -7.20 2.55 -5.64
C ALA A 188 -7.57 4.02 -5.92
N PHE A 189 -8.73 4.27 -6.53
CA PHE A 189 -9.15 5.63 -6.87
C PHE A 189 -9.48 6.46 -5.63
N THR A 190 -9.99 5.85 -4.56
CA THR A 190 -10.25 6.55 -3.29
C THR A 190 -8.97 7.18 -2.73
N ILE A 191 -7.82 6.54 -2.93
CA ILE A 191 -6.52 7.12 -2.57
C ILE A 191 -6.23 8.34 -3.44
N ILE A 192 -6.47 8.27 -4.75
CA ILE A 192 -6.32 9.43 -5.64
C ILE A 192 -7.23 10.60 -5.21
N GLU A 193 -8.48 10.35 -4.82
CA GLU A 193 -9.38 11.41 -4.32
C GLU A 193 -8.89 12.01 -3.00
N PHE A 194 -8.33 11.18 -2.13
CA PHE A 194 -7.70 11.63 -0.90
C PHE A 194 -6.50 12.54 -1.20
N MET A 195 -5.61 12.12 -2.10
CA MET A 195 -4.44 12.92 -2.52
C MET A 195 -4.87 14.24 -3.15
N GLU A 196 -5.92 14.24 -3.98
CA GLU A 196 -6.51 15.45 -4.56
C GLU A 196 -6.94 16.45 -3.48
N THR A 197 -7.59 15.94 -2.43
CA THR A 197 -8.14 16.77 -1.35
C THR A 197 -7.03 17.28 -0.44
N TYR A 198 -6.07 16.41 -0.10
CA TYR A 198 -4.98 16.70 0.81
C TYR A 198 -4.01 17.73 0.22
N PHE A 199 -3.58 17.54 -1.03
CA PHE A 199 -2.60 18.40 -1.71
C PHE A 199 -3.22 19.57 -2.48
N ARG A 200 -4.52 19.84 -2.28
CA ARG A 200 -5.24 20.90 -3.01
C ARG A 200 -4.59 22.28 -2.86
N ASN A 201 -4.05 22.57 -1.69
CA ASN A 201 -3.44 23.87 -1.38
C ASN A 201 -1.96 23.95 -1.76
N ASP A 202 -1.35 22.81 -2.14
CA ASP A 202 0.06 22.72 -2.52
C ASP A 202 0.28 22.90 -4.02
N ILE A 203 -0.81 23.05 -4.78
CA ILE A 203 -0.80 23.39 -6.20
C ILE A 203 -1.23 24.84 -6.42
N GLU A 204 -0.58 25.50 -7.37
CA GLU A 204 -0.96 26.84 -7.80
C GLU A 204 -2.25 26.75 -8.62
N THR A 205 -3.32 27.38 -8.14
CA THR A 205 -4.60 27.44 -8.87
C THR A 205 -5.11 28.87 -8.90
N SER A 206 -5.82 29.20 -9.98
CA SER A 206 -6.38 30.54 -10.18
C SER A 206 -7.85 30.54 -9.80
N HIS A 207 -8.26 31.47 -8.94
CA HIS A 207 -9.69 31.62 -8.60
C HIS A 207 -10.51 31.93 -9.86
N LEU A 208 -11.72 31.35 -9.93
CA LEU A 208 -12.64 31.58 -11.05
C LEU A 208 -13.12 33.04 -11.12
N LEU A 209 -13.25 33.69 -9.96
CA LEU A 209 -13.67 35.08 -9.82
C LEU A 209 -12.73 35.82 -8.89
N GLU A 210 -12.46 37.07 -9.22
CA GLU A 210 -11.76 37.99 -8.32
C GLU A 210 -12.66 38.34 -7.12
N LYS A 211 -12.03 38.78 -6.02
CA LYS A 211 -12.75 39.06 -4.76
C LYS A 211 -13.88 40.07 -4.94
N ASP A 212 -13.64 41.14 -5.70
CA ASP A 212 -14.63 42.20 -5.94
C ASP A 212 -15.82 41.70 -6.77
N GLU A 213 -15.60 40.78 -7.71
CA GLU A 213 -16.66 40.18 -8.52
C GLU A 213 -17.52 39.23 -7.68
N MET A 214 -16.87 38.48 -6.79
CA MET A 214 -17.56 37.60 -5.85
C MET A 214 -18.46 38.37 -4.88
N GLU A 215 -18.00 39.51 -4.36
CA GLU A 215 -18.81 40.37 -3.48
C GLU A 215 -20.04 40.94 -4.20
N LYS A 216 -19.91 41.30 -5.49
CA LYS A 216 -21.05 41.72 -6.32
C LYS A 216 -22.08 40.60 -6.49
N VAL A 217 -21.64 39.37 -6.79
CA VAL A 217 -22.55 38.21 -6.92
C VAL A 217 -23.25 37.92 -5.59
N VAL A 218 -22.52 37.94 -4.48
CA VAL A 218 -23.08 37.71 -3.13
C VAL A 218 -24.11 38.78 -2.76
N THR A 219 -23.84 40.04 -3.08
CA THR A 219 -24.76 41.16 -2.80
C THR A 219 -26.04 41.02 -3.61
N CYS A 220 -25.93 40.73 -4.91
CA CYS A 220 -27.08 40.49 -5.78
C CYS A 220 -27.94 39.31 -5.27
N LEU A 221 -27.32 38.22 -4.82
CA LEU A 221 -28.05 37.08 -4.26
C LEU A 221 -28.79 37.41 -2.97
N LYS A 222 -28.21 38.24 -2.09
CA LYS A 222 -28.86 38.69 -0.85
C LYS A 222 -30.11 39.53 -1.13
N GLU A 223 -30.08 40.33 -2.19
CA GLU A 223 -31.19 41.22 -2.56
C GLU A 223 -32.35 40.47 -3.24
N ASN A 224 -32.07 39.34 -3.90
CA ASN A 224 -33.05 38.66 -4.76
C ASN A 224 -33.63 37.35 -4.18
N ILE A 225 -33.11 36.86 -3.03
CA ILE A 225 -33.57 35.60 -2.43
C ILE A 225 -34.29 35.90 -1.11
N SER A 226 -35.58 35.54 -1.02
CA SER A 226 -36.41 35.81 0.16
C SER A 226 -36.48 34.64 1.15
N ILE A 227 -36.30 33.39 0.68
CA ILE A 227 -36.45 32.17 1.49
C ILE A 227 -35.09 31.50 1.66
N ASN A 228 -34.70 31.18 2.89
CA ASN A 228 -33.39 30.58 3.23
C ASN A 228 -32.20 31.38 2.67
N ALA A 229 -32.36 32.70 2.50
CA ALA A 229 -31.42 33.58 1.83
C ALA A 229 -30.00 33.43 2.35
N GLU A 230 -29.82 33.47 3.67
CA GLU A 230 -28.52 33.34 4.31
C GLU A 230 -27.86 31.98 4.02
N ARG A 231 -28.62 30.88 4.11
CA ARG A 231 -28.11 29.52 3.82
C ARG A 231 -27.71 29.37 2.35
N ILE A 232 -28.50 29.91 1.43
CA ILE A 232 -28.21 29.84 -0.01
C ILE A 232 -27.01 30.72 -0.34
N VAL A 233 -26.99 31.96 0.14
CA VAL A 233 -25.89 32.91 -0.06
C VAL A 233 -24.57 32.33 0.48
N ASN A 234 -24.58 31.75 1.69
CA ASN A 234 -23.38 31.14 2.26
C ASN A 234 -22.90 29.94 1.45
N ARG A 235 -23.81 29.09 0.94
CA ARG A 235 -23.44 27.97 0.05
C ARG A 235 -22.84 28.46 -1.26
N VAL A 236 -23.49 29.42 -1.93
CA VAL A 236 -22.99 29.95 -3.21
C VAL A 236 -21.64 30.63 -3.01
N LYS A 237 -21.51 31.47 -1.97
CA LYS A 237 -20.23 32.10 -1.60
C LYS A 237 -19.14 31.06 -1.39
N SER A 238 -19.42 30.01 -0.62
CA SER A 238 -18.46 28.92 -0.38
C SER A 238 -18.10 28.17 -1.66
N THR A 239 -19.05 27.92 -2.56
CA THR A 239 -18.77 27.28 -3.85
C THR A 239 -17.88 28.16 -4.73
N LEU A 240 -18.18 29.46 -4.82
CA LEU A 240 -17.43 30.41 -5.65
C LEU A 240 -16.02 30.65 -5.11
N LEU A 241 -15.85 30.76 -3.78
CA LEU A 241 -14.52 30.84 -3.14
C LEU A 241 -13.63 29.66 -3.51
N ASN A 242 -14.23 28.47 -3.63
CA ASN A 242 -13.54 27.24 -3.94
C ASN A 242 -13.47 26.94 -5.44
N ALA A 243 -14.09 27.76 -6.29
CA ALA A 243 -14.08 27.57 -7.73
C ALA A 243 -12.79 28.13 -8.32
N THR A 244 -12.19 27.37 -9.21
CA THR A 244 -10.93 27.71 -9.88
C THR A 244 -11.11 27.58 -11.38
N LEU A 245 -10.21 28.19 -12.15
CA LEU A 245 -10.17 28.05 -13.61
C LEU A 245 -9.77 26.62 -14.02
N GLU A 246 -8.87 26.01 -13.26
CA GLU A 246 -8.36 24.67 -13.53
C GLU A 246 -9.43 23.63 -13.21
N SER A 247 -9.62 22.72 -14.13
CA SER A 247 -10.50 21.57 -13.99
C SER A 247 -9.89 20.50 -13.07
N ARG A 248 -10.72 19.54 -12.64
CA ARG A 248 -10.30 18.44 -11.76
C ARG A 248 -9.07 17.66 -12.28
N HIS A 249 -9.04 17.38 -13.58
CA HIS A 249 -7.97 16.58 -14.17
C HIS A 249 -6.66 17.35 -14.24
N GLU A 250 -6.70 18.66 -14.54
CA GLU A 250 -5.51 19.52 -14.54
C GLU A 250 -4.90 19.61 -13.15
N LYS A 251 -5.72 19.80 -12.11
CA LYS A 251 -5.27 19.80 -10.71
C LYS A 251 -4.60 18.49 -10.31
N LEU A 252 -5.20 17.36 -10.68
CA LEU A 252 -4.62 16.05 -10.40
C LEU A 252 -3.27 15.87 -11.10
N ILE A 253 -3.12 16.31 -12.34
CA ILE A 253 -1.83 16.28 -13.05
C ILE A 253 -0.80 17.16 -12.34
N MET A 254 -1.19 18.36 -11.88
CA MET A 254 -0.29 19.23 -11.13
C MET A 254 0.18 18.58 -9.83
N ILE A 255 -0.71 17.90 -9.10
CA ILE A 255 -0.32 17.14 -7.90
C ILE A 255 0.67 16.03 -8.29
N LEU A 256 0.35 15.20 -9.28
CA LEU A 256 1.20 14.06 -9.65
C LEU A 256 2.58 14.49 -10.20
N ASN A 257 2.61 15.51 -11.05
CA ASN A 257 3.84 15.97 -11.70
C ASN A 257 4.66 16.91 -10.81
N ASN A 258 4.05 17.89 -10.15
CA ASN A 258 4.80 18.94 -9.45
C ASN A 258 5.19 18.52 -8.03
N ILE A 259 4.35 17.71 -7.37
CA ILE A 259 4.59 17.27 -5.99
C ILE A 259 5.35 15.94 -5.99
N PHE A 260 4.85 14.95 -6.73
CA PHE A 260 5.44 13.60 -6.72
C PHE A 260 6.43 13.34 -7.84
N MET A 261 6.59 14.26 -8.80
CA MET A 261 7.51 14.11 -9.94
C MET A 261 7.21 12.86 -10.79
N ILE A 262 5.92 12.51 -10.94
CA ILE A 262 5.47 11.30 -11.67
C ILE A 262 4.90 11.69 -13.03
N GLU A 263 5.72 11.58 -14.07
CA GLU A 263 5.26 11.83 -15.45
C GLU A 263 4.75 10.56 -16.16
N ASN A 264 5.23 9.38 -15.71
CA ASN A 264 4.91 8.10 -16.32
C ASN A 264 4.82 7.01 -15.25
N ILE A 265 4.02 5.98 -15.51
CA ILE A 265 3.97 4.75 -14.71
C ILE A 265 4.36 3.55 -15.57
N LYS A 266 5.15 2.64 -14.99
CA LYS A 266 5.50 1.37 -15.61
C LYS A 266 4.62 0.26 -15.06
N CYS A 267 3.79 -0.33 -15.92
CA CYS A 267 2.94 -1.48 -15.61
C CYS A 267 3.43 -2.69 -16.43
N GLY A 268 4.20 -3.58 -15.80
CA GLY A 268 4.92 -4.66 -16.49
C GLY A 268 5.91 -4.12 -17.53
N ILE A 269 5.72 -4.49 -18.80
CA ILE A 269 6.52 -3.99 -19.94
C ILE A 269 5.99 -2.69 -20.53
N VAL A 270 4.78 -2.26 -20.15
CA VAL A 270 4.13 -1.07 -20.69
C VAL A 270 4.52 0.15 -19.87
N ASN A 271 4.94 1.21 -20.56
CA ASN A 271 5.12 2.53 -19.97
C ASN A 271 3.95 3.42 -20.37
N ARG A 272 3.23 3.96 -19.39
CA ARG A 272 2.02 4.76 -19.58
C ARG A 272 2.28 6.21 -19.12
N PRO A 273 2.08 7.22 -19.99
CA PRO A 273 2.16 8.61 -19.58
C PRO A 273 0.98 8.99 -18.69
N ILE A 274 1.24 9.82 -17.69
CA ILE A 274 0.22 10.43 -16.84
C ILE A 274 -0.18 11.76 -17.47
N ASP A 275 -1.04 11.68 -18.48
CA ASP A 275 -1.53 12.81 -19.24
C ASP A 275 -3.01 13.11 -18.96
N THR A 276 -3.50 14.17 -19.61
CA THR A 276 -4.90 14.61 -19.55
C THR A 276 -5.88 13.49 -19.90
N ASP A 277 -5.55 12.62 -20.86
CA ASP A 277 -6.45 11.56 -21.29
C ASP A 277 -6.51 10.43 -20.28
N PHE A 278 -5.36 10.05 -19.71
CA PHE A 278 -5.29 9.09 -18.61
C PHE A 278 -6.16 9.55 -17.42
N VAL A 279 -5.96 10.79 -16.95
CA VAL A 279 -6.68 11.31 -15.78
C VAL A 279 -8.19 11.45 -16.06
N LYS A 280 -8.57 11.93 -17.25
CA LYS A 280 -9.99 11.97 -17.65
C LYS A 280 -10.63 10.59 -17.67
N GLN A 281 -9.92 9.56 -18.13
CA GLN A 281 -10.45 8.20 -18.20
C GLN A 281 -10.70 7.61 -16.80
N ILE A 282 -9.75 7.74 -15.86
CA ILE A 282 -9.96 7.24 -14.50
C ILE A 282 -11.11 7.98 -13.79
N ILE A 283 -11.25 9.30 -13.98
CA ILE A 283 -12.40 10.07 -13.44
C ILE A 283 -13.72 9.58 -14.06
N LYS A 284 -13.75 9.32 -15.37
CA LYS A 284 -14.94 8.81 -16.08
C LYS A 284 -15.35 7.43 -15.58
N ILE A 285 -14.38 6.52 -15.37
CA ILE A 285 -14.64 5.19 -14.83
C ILE A 285 -15.20 5.31 -13.42
N ARG A 286 -14.56 6.11 -12.57
CA ARG A 286 -15.06 6.38 -11.21
C ARG A 286 -16.52 6.83 -11.26
N ASN A 287 -16.84 7.88 -12.02
CA ASN A 287 -18.22 8.37 -12.11
C ASN A 287 -19.20 7.30 -12.61
N SER A 288 -18.78 6.42 -13.53
CA SER A 288 -19.63 5.33 -14.02
C SER A 288 -19.91 4.27 -12.95
N LEU A 289 -18.90 3.89 -12.16
CA LEU A 289 -19.04 2.92 -11.06
C LEU A 289 -20.00 3.40 -9.96
N PHE A 290 -19.97 4.69 -9.63
CA PHE A 290 -20.87 5.28 -8.63
C PHE A 290 -22.35 5.27 -9.01
N HIS A 291 -22.69 5.11 -10.29
CA HIS A 291 -24.06 5.12 -10.77
C HIS A 291 -24.67 3.73 -10.99
N GLY A 292 -23.99 2.66 -10.53
CA GLY A 292 -24.54 1.29 -10.54
C GLY A 292 -24.86 0.77 -11.94
N LYS A 293 -24.10 1.20 -12.96
CA LYS A 293 -24.27 0.73 -14.33
C LYS A 293 -23.85 -0.73 -14.47
N THR A 294 -24.56 -1.47 -15.32
CA THR A 294 -24.08 -2.76 -15.84
C THR A 294 -23.02 -2.48 -16.90
N PHE A 295 -21.84 -3.09 -16.75
CA PHE A 295 -20.71 -2.88 -17.66
C PHE A 295 -20.64 -3.99 -18.71
N SER A 296 -20.38 -3.62 -19.96
CA SER A 296 -20.01 -4.59 -21.00
C SER A 296 -18.67 -5.26 -20.67
N GLU A 297 -18.34 -6.36 -21.35
CA GLU A 297 -17.03 -7.03 -21.17
C GLU A 297 -15.86 -6.08 -21.46
N ASP A 298 -15.96 -5.28 -22.53
CA ASP A 298 -14.94 -4.27 -22.86
C ASP A 298 -14.79 -3.21 -21.76
N GLU A 299 -15.89 -2.77 -21.16
CA GLU A 299 -15.85 -1.81 -20.05
C GLU A 299 -15.26 -2.43 -18.78
N GLN A 300 -15.57 -3.69 -18.48
CA GLN A 300 -14.98 -4.43 -17.37
C GLN A 300 -13.48 -4.62 -17.57
N GLN A 301 -13.03 -4.93 -18.78
CA GLN A 301 -11.63 -5.03 -19.12
C GLN A 301 -10.91 -3.68 -18.95
N ASN A 302 -11.52 -2.59 -19.41
CA ASN A 302 -10.97 -1.25 -19.21
C ASN A 302 -10.91 -0.84 -17.72
N ILE A 303 -11.92 -1.19 -16.91
CA ILE A 303 -11.89 -0.98 -15.45
C ILE A 303 -10.72 -1.75 -14.82
N ARG A 304 -10.54 -3.01 -15.23
CA ARG A 304 -9.48 -3.90 -14.75
C ARG A 304 -8.10 -3.31 -15.07
N GLU A 305 -7.84 -2.97 -16.34
CA GLU A 305 -6.58 -2.35 -16.78
C GLU A 305 -6.27 -1.05 -16.05
N ARG A 306 -7.25 -0.14 -15.97
CA ARG A 306 -7.07 1.15 -15.28
C ARG A 306 -6.90 0.98 -13.77
N GLY A 307 -7.51 -0.04 -13.17
CA GLY A 307 -7.28 -0.39 -11.76
C GLY A 307 -5.84 -0.82 -11.48
N LEU A 308 -5.22 -1.58 -12.40
CA LEU A 308 -3.82 -2.00 -12.31
C LEU A 308 -2.87 -0.81 -12.44
N GLU A 309 -3.13 0.06 -13.40
CA GLU A 309 -2.38 1.29 -13.59
C GLU A 309 -2.48 2.23 -12.39
N LEU A 310 -3.66 2.36 -11.77
CA LEU A 310 -3.81 3.13 -10.53
C LEU A 310 -2.98 2.57 -9.38
N ILE A 311 -2.91 1.25 -9.23
CA ILE A 311 -2.05 0.62 -8.21
C ILE A 311 -0.58 0.93 -8.47
N CYS A 312 -0.14 0.89 -9.73
CA CYS A 312 1.21 1.30 -10.11
C CYS A 312 1.44 2.80 -9.82
N LEU A 313 0.45 3.66 -10.07
CA LEU A 313 0.52 5.08 -9.75
C LEU A 313 0.67 5.32 -8.25
N ILE A 314 -0.13 4.65 -7.42
CA ILE A 314 -0.05 4.75 -5.96
C ILE A 314 1.29 4.25 -5.44
N GLN A 315 1.82 3.17 -6.03
CA GLN A 315 3.17 2.71 -5.74
C GLN A 315 4.18 3.83 -6.04
N ASN A 316 4.12 4.49 -7.21
CA ASN A 316 5.02 5.59 -7.52
C ASN A 316 4.87 6.78 -6.56
N ILE A 317 3.64 7.08 -6.10
CA ILE A 317 3.40 8.08 -5.06
C ILE A 317 4.14 7.71 -3.77
N LEU A 318 4.02 6.47 -3.30
CA LEU A 318 4.68 5.98 -2.08
C LEU A 318 6.21 5.97 -2.22
N PHE A 319 6.75 5.65 -3.40
CA PHE A 319 8.18 5.67 -3.68
C PHE A 319 8.76 7.09 -3.78
N ASN A 320 7.95 8.06 -4.23
CA ASN A 320 8.32 9.47 -4.29
C ASN A 320 7.81 10.25 -3.08
N TRP A 321 7.47 9.56 -1.98
CA TRP A 321 7.05 10.22 -0.76
C TRP A 321 8.24 11.00 -0.20
N ARG A 322 8.16 12.32 -0.29
CA ARG A 322 9.12 13.21 0.36
C ARG A 322 8.45 13.72 1.61
N GLU A 323 9.20 13.74 2.71
CA GLU A 323 8.79 14.54 3.87
C GLU A 323 8.63 15.96 3.36
N MET A 324 7.39 16.41 3.29
CA MET A 324 7.10 17.82 3.13
C MET A 324 7.49 18.43 4.46
N GLU A 325 8.77 18.79 4.57
CA GLU A 325 9.28 19.58 5.67
C GLU A 325 8.30 20.75 5.89
N GLU A 326 7.88 20.86 7.13
CA GLU A 326 6.95 21.85 7.68
C GLU A 326 7.09 23.20 6.96
N LYS A 327 6.03 23.63 6.28
CA LYS A 327 5.83 25.04 5.94
C LYS A 327 5.17 25.77 7.10
#